data_AF-A0A519Q506-F1
#
_entry.id   AF-A0A519Q506-F1
#
_cell.length_a   1.000
_cell.length_b   1.000
_cell.length_c   1.000
_cell.angle_alpha   90.00
_cell.angle_beta   90.00
_cell.angle_gamma   90.00
#
_symmetry.space_group_name_H-M   'P 1'
#
loop_
_entity.id
_entity.type
_entity.pdbx_description
1 polymer ?
#
loop_
_entity_poly.entity_id
_entity_poly.type
_entity_poly.pdbx_seq_one_letter_code
_entity_poly.pdbx_strand_id
1 'polypeptide(L)' 'MNIQGWAEIALTLTLSVLIAWPLGIYLSRVWNGERTWLDPVLKPVEGVFYRAAGVDPGRSQGWLGYAGALLALNLAGFVL' A
#
# COMPACT_ATOMS: atom_id res chain seq x y z
N MET A 1 -35.45 6.16 -15.91
CA MET A 1 -34.43 6.51 -14.90
C MET A 1 -35.01 6.15 -13.53
N ASN A 2 -34.44 5.15 -12.85
CA ASN A 2 -35.00 4.67 -11.57
C ASN A 2 -34.27 5.32 -10.40
N ILE A 3 -35.00 5.88 -9.44
CA ILE A 3 -34.46 6.60 -8.27
C ILE A 3 -33.56 5.66 -7.42
N GLN A 4 -33.87 4.37 -7.42
CA GLN A 4 -33.14 3.34 -6.67
C GLN A 4 -31.69 3.18 -7.18
N GLY A 5 -31.48 3.11 -8.50
CA GLY A 5 -30.13 2.96 -9.05
C GLY A 5 -29.25 4.20 -8.80
N TRP A 6 -29.83 5.40 -8.84
CA TRP A 6 -29.11 6.62 -8.47
C TRP A 6 -28.74 6.65 -6.99
N ALA A 7 -29.60 6.14 -6.11
CA ALA A 7 -29.32 6.03 -4.68
C ALA A 7 -28.18 5.03 -4.39
N GLU A 8 -28.14 3.88 -5.06
CA GLU A 8 -27.06 2.89 -4.93
C GLU A 8 -25.70 3.44 -5.37
N ILE A 9 -25.66 4.17 -6.49
CA ILE A 9 -24.44 4.82 -6.99
C ILE A 9 -23.95 5.85 -5.97
N ALA A 10 -24.85 6.74 -5.51
CA ALA A 10 -24.50 7.76 -4.52
C ALA A 10 -23.97 7.12 -3.23
N LEU A 11 -24.66 6.12 -2.71
CA LEU A 11 -24.25 5.40 -1.50
C LEU A 11 -22.87 4.75 -1.66
N THR A 12 -22.64 4.05 -2.77
CA THR A 12 -21.37 3.36 -3.04
C THR A 12 -20.20 4.34 -3.14
N LEU A 13 -20.40 5.47 -3.84
CA LEU A 13 -19.38 6.50 -3.96
C LEU A 13 -19.10 7.17 -2.61
N THR A 14 -20.14 7.52 -1.85
CA THR A 14 -19.99 8.13 -0.53
C THR A 14 -19.23 7.20 0.42
N LEU A 15 -19.59 5.91 0.48
CA LEU A 15 -18.87 4.94 1.31
C LEU A 15 -17.42 4.75 0.85
N SER A 16 -17.20 4.65 -0.46
CA SER A 16 -15.86 4.52 -1.03
C SER A 16 -14.97 5.70 -0.64
N VAL A 17 -15.46 6.94 -0.76
CA VAL A 17 -14.70 8.15 -0.38
C VAL A 17 -14.49 8.20 1.13
N LEU A 18 -15.51 7.87 1.93
CA LEU A 18 -15.41 7.81 3.39
C LEU A 18 -14.33 6.87 3.89
N ILE A 19 -14.10 5.76 3.18
CA ILE A 19 -13.07 4.77 3.53
C ILE A 19 -11.72 5.13 2.89
N ALA A 20 -11.72 5.59 1.63
CA ALA A 20 -10.51 5.97 0.92
C ALA A 20 -9.80 7.15 1.56
N TRP A 21 -10.54 8.11 2.13
CA TRP A 21 -9.96 9.29 2.80
C TRP A 21 -9.06 8.95 4.00
N PRO A 22 -9.53 8.24 5.05
CA PRO A 22 -8.69 7.85 6.17
C PRO A 22 -7.55 6.91 5.75
N LEU A 23 -7.79 6.02 4.78
CA LEU A 23 -6.74 5.15 4.22
C LEU A 23 -5.66 5.96 3.50
N GLY A 24 -6.03 6.98 2.73
CA GLY A 24 -5.09 7.86 2.05
C GLY A 24 -4.22 8.64 3.02
N ILE A 25 -4.80 9.14 4.11
CA ILE A 25 -4.04 9.80 5.20
C ILE A 25 -3.11 8.80 5.89
N TYR A 26 -3.53 7.56 6.10
CA TYR A 26 -2.68 6.53 6.66
C TYR A 26 -1.49 6.22 5.72
N LEU A 27 -1.75 5.99 4.44
CA LEU A 27 -0.70 5.71 3.44
C LEU A 27 0.29 6.86 3.30
N SER A 28 -0.17 8.11 3.31
CA SER A 28 0.73 9.26 3.24
C SER A 28 1.67 9.34 4.44
N ARG A 29 1.17 9.06 5.65
CA ARG A 29 1.99 9.00 6.87
C ARG A 29 3.01 7.87 6.80
N VAL A 30 2.60 6.68 6.33
CA VAL A 30 3.50 5.53 6.16
C VAL A 30 4.60 5.85 5.15
N TRP A 31 4.27 6.41 3.98
CA TRP A 31 5.27 6.76 2.96
C TRP A 31 6.23 7.86 3.41
N ASN A 32 5.78 8.81 4.23
CA ASN A 32 6.65 9.82 4.82
C ASN A 32 7.48 9.31 6.01
N GLY A 33 7.29 8.06 6.44
CA GLY A 33 7.95 7.51 7.62
C GLY A 33 7.47 8.14 8.94
N GLU A 34 6.31 8.81 8.94
CA GLU A 34 5.71 9.39 10.13
C GLU A 34 5.20 8.30 11.09
N ARG A 35 5.12 8.61 12.39
CA ARG A 35 4.59 7.67 13.37
C ARG A 35 3.09 7.46 13.20
N THR A 36 2.66 6.26 12.79
CA THR A 36 1.25 5.88 12.79
C THR A 36 0.85 5.16 14.08
N TRP A 37 -0.44 5.09 14.39
CA TRP A 37 -0.94 4.37 15.57
C TRP A 37 -0.70 2.86 15.51
N LEU A 38 -0.50 2.33 14.30
CA LEU A 38 -0.25 0.91 14.05
C LEU A 38 1.26 0.57 14.05
N ASP A 39 2.14 1.58 14.08
CA ASP A 39 3.59 1.42 14.17
C ASP A 39 4.10 0.50 15.28
N PRO A 40 3.53 0.48 16.52
CA PRO A 40 4.08 -0.36 17.59
C PRO A 40 4.05 -1.85 17.26
N VAL A 41 3.10 -2.26 16.41
CA VAL A 41 2.92 -3.64 15.97
C VAL A 41 3.53 -3.86 14.60
N LEU A 42 3.35 -2.93 13.65
CA LEU A 42 3.85 -3.11 12.29
C LEU A 42 5.36 -2.93 12.15
N LYS A 43 6.00 -2.01 12.88
CA LYS A 43 7.46 -1.82 12.78
C LYS A 43 8.29 -3.05 13.15
N PRO A 44 8.02 -3.79 14.25
CA PRO A 44 8.76 -5.01 14.53
C PRO A 44 8.48 -6.11 13.50
N VAL A 45 7.26 -6.20 12.98
CA VAL A 45 6.88 -7.16 11.93
C VAL A 45 7.61 -6.86 10.62
N GLU A 46 7.60 -5.61 10.17
CA GLU A 46 8.38 -5.14 9.01
C GLU A 46 9.86 -5.45 9.17
N GLY A 47 10.45 -5.18 10.34
CA GLY A 47 11.85 -5.48 10.62
C GLY A 47 12.18 -6.98 10.51
N VAL A 48 11.26 -7.86 10.91
CA VAL A 48 11.41 -9.32 10.76
C VAL A 48 11.32 -9.71 9.28
N PHE A 49 10.36 -9.18 8.53
CA PHE A 49 10.23 -9.45 7.10
C PHE A 49 11.42 -8.93 6.29
N TYR A 50 11.89 -7.71 6.57
CA TYR A 50 13.09 -7.16 5.93
C TYR A 50 14.32 -8.02 6.21
N ARG A 51 14.51 -8.47 7.46
CA ARG A 51 15.59 -9.41 7.81
C ARG A 51 15.45 -10.76 7.12
N ALA A 52 14.24 -11.33 7.09
CA ALA A 52 14.00 -12.62 6.45
C ALA A 52 14.22 -12.56 4.92
N ALA A 53 13.88 -11.44 4.29
CA ALA A 53 14.09 -11.20 2.88
C ALA A 53 15.51 -10.70 2.54
N GLY A 54 16.35 -10.41 3.54
CA GLY A 54 17.68 -9.81 3.34
C GLY A 54 17.64 -8.41 2.71
N VAL A 55 16.51 -7.70 2.85
CA VAL A 55 16.29 -6.37 2.27
C VAL A 55 16.68 -5.29 3.27
N ASP A 56 17.48 -4.33 2.83
CA ASP A 56 17.82 -3.14 3.62
C ASP A 56 16.82 -2.01 3.31
N PRO A 57 15.89 -1.69 4.23
CA PRO A 57 14.92 -0.62 4.03
C PRO A 57 15.56 0.78 4.00
N GLY A 58 16.81 0.94 4.46
CA GLY A 58 17.55 2.20 4.41
C GLY A 58 18.22 2.48 3.07
N ARG A 59 18.24 1.51 2.14
CA ARG A 59 18.90 1.65 0.85
C ARG A 59 17.96 2.22 -0.20
N SER A 60 18.12 3.50 -0.53
CA SER A 60 17.39 4.11 -1.65
C SER A 60 17.67 3.36 -2.95
N GLN A 61 16.60 2.85 -3.56
CA GLN A 61 16.66 2.15 -4.83
C GLN A 61 16.55 3.18 -5.96
N GLY A 62 17.55 3.23 -6.84
CA GLY A 62 17.47 4.04 -8.06
C GLY A 62 16.38 3.52 -9.00
N TRP A 63 15.91 4.37 -9.93
CA TRP A 63 14.82 4.04 -10.86
C TRP A 63 15.05 2.74 -11.65
N LEU A 64 16.28 2.50 -12.12
CA LEU A 64 16.67 1.26 -12.80
C LEU A 64 16.55 0.03 -11.90
N GLY A 65 17.00 0.17 -10.65
CA GLY A 65 16.88 -0.89 -9.66
C GLY A 65 15.42 -1.21 -9.37
N TYR A 66 14.56 -0.18 -9.25
CA TYR A 66 13.13 -0.36 -9.01
C TYR A 66 12.43 -1.06 -10.18
N ALA A 67 12.64 -0.57 -11.41
CA ALA A 67 12.06 -1.18 -12.61
C ALA A 67 12.52 -2.64 -12.79
N GLY A 68 13.82 -2.91 -12.59
CA GLY A 68 14.37 -4.26 -12.68
C GLY A 68 13.76 -5.22 -11.66
N ALA A 69 13.67 -4.80 -10.39
CA ALA A 69 13.06 -5.61 -9.33
C ALA A 69 11.56 -5.88 -9.61
N LEU A 70 10.82 -4.87 -10.07
CA LEU A 70 9.41 -4.99 -10.41
C LEU A 70 9.19 -6.00 -11.55
N LEU A 71 10.01 -5.91 -12.61
CA LEU A 71 9.94 -6.82 -13.76
C LEU A 71 10.34 -8.25 -13.37
N ALA A 72 11.42 -8.42 -12.59
CA ALA A 72 11.85 -9.72 -12.12
C ALA A 72 10.79 -10.41 -11.25
N LEU A 73 10.13 -9.65 -10.37
CA LEU A 73 9.04 -10.16 -9.54
C LEU A 73 7.81 -10.57 -10.38
N ASN A 74 7.42 -9.74 -11.36
CA ASN A 74 6.32 -10.07 -12.26
C ASN A 74 6.63 -11.32 -13.10
N LEU A 75 7.85 -11.44 -13.61
CA LEU A 75 8.29 -12.63 -14.35
C LEU A 75 8.29 -13.87 -13.45
N ALA A 76 8.80 -13.77 -12.22
CA ALA A 76 8.78 -14.88 -11.28
C ALA A 76 7.34 -15.32 -10.96
N GLY A 77 6.42 -14.39 -10.72
CA GLY A 77 5.00 -14.69 -10.48
C GLY A 77 4.22 -15.15 -11.71
N PHE A 78 4.71 -14.87 -12.92
CA PHE A 78 4.12 -15.40 -14.15
C PHE A 78 4.59 -16.82 -14.46
N VAL A 79 5.84 -17.16 -14.10
CA VAL A 79 6.43 -18.48 -14.36
C VAL A 79 6.04 -19.51 -13.31
N LEU A 80 5.80 -19.09 -12.05
CA LEU A 80 5.42 -19.96 -10.93
C LEU A 80 3.91 -20.19 -10.87
#